data_AF-A0AAP4Q6Q4-F1
#
_entry.id   AF-A0AAP4Q6Q4-F1
#
_cell.length_a   1.000
_cell.length_b   1.000
_cell.length_c   1.000
_cell.angle_alpha   90.00
_cell.angle_beta   90.00
_cell.angle_gamma   90.00
#
_symmetry.space_group_name_H-M   'P 1'
#
loop_
_entity.id
_entity.type
_entity.pdbx_description
1 polymer ?
#
loop_
_entity_poly.entity_id
_entity_poly.type
_entity_poly.pdbx_seq_one_letter_code
_entity_poly.pdbx_strand_id
1 'polypeptide(L)'
;MHINLNDGTNPLLNNYYYMQRNKLDIDFIMFIALASAPNAHSLIHSKYKENEWEYYQAYKESPYSKEPLLKIYLIETETVLRKLIGIYAYCKNDSRNIPVERKMEPLLTIIKKGYSRAYRFVNERSEFNLIEYTDYLKKKSGGKNPHTVEFIYSVAICIYLASVWKKRALIPEEFLNTYDEMLNSPHSYQSKKFFLEKNKSGVKECMNQFGTTKIDANQSLFHWLTVNYLQRISEKEGKVLPKKEEEMNSYLMLLGNWIETLDLDPVEIQNKVFLSREEMELVFQEVLIADIENDTISDKFELLIPTYLFMMAMAKMYKDLKKMYLEDKQEETYLANRIKEKKLKEKEESLQKLKKTTEFKLKEAKEQHLALEKQVKELEKQNARLESEVETLSKEKKELSSLRSFIYGMNSDIPQDTIKLDDVIHSLKKVKIAVFGGHPNWQLKIKESLPHVRVIDVDSLNKSISFIKNMDYVFVNTHYFNHTFYEKIMKEVNRTNAELVYLNRTTNTEMTLMEMHSYIK
;
A
#
# COMPACT_ATOMS: atom_id res chain seq x y z
N MET A 1 67.58 18.42 -15.76
CA MET A 1 68.08 17.51 -14.71
C MET A 1 67.70 16.12 -15.16
N HIS A 2 68.63 15.38 -15.78
CA HIS A 2 68.37 14.04 -16.30
C HIS A 2 68.47 13.05 -15.15
N ILE A 3 67.36 12.40 -14.82
CA ILE A 3 67.33 11.30 -13.86
C ILE A 3 67.33 10.02 -14.69
N ASN A 4 68.37 9.22 -14.51
CA ASN A 4 68.54 7.93 -15.16
C ASN A 4 67.76 6.90 -14.33
N LEU A 5 66.74 6.27 -14.92
CA LEU A 5 65.67 5.53 -14.21
C LEU A 5 65.69 4.00 -14.45
N ASN A 6 66.79 3.45 -14.98
CA ASN A 6 66.86 2.03 -15.37
C ASN A 6 67.28 1.01 -14.29
N ASP A 7 67.45 1.42 -13.02
CA ASP A 7 67.65 0.44 -11.95
C ASP A 7 66.29 0.12 -11.32
N GLY A 8 65.86 -1.14 -11.44
CA GLY A 8 64.62 -1.75 -10.93
C GLY A 8 64.43 -1.70 -9.40
N THR A 9 64.87 -0.63 -8.76
CA THR A 9 64.74 -0.29 -7.36
C THR A 9 64.12 1.11 -7.22
N ASN A 10 63.15 1.49 -8.03
CA ASN A 10 62.42 2.75 -7.81
C ASN A 10 61.42 2.57 -6.64
N PRO A 11 61.65 3.16 -5.45
CA PRO A 11 60.72 3.06 -4.33
C PRO A 11 59.35 3.70 -4.61
N LEU A 12 59.22 4.51 -5.66
CA LEU A 12 57.94 5.09 -6.11
C LEU A 12 57.02 4.04 -6.73
N LEU A 13 57.57 3.10 -7.50
CA LEU A 13 56.85 1.97 -8.09
C LEU A 13 56.62 0.88 -7.04
N ASN A 14 57.62 0.52 -6.24
CA ASN A 14 57.41 -0.49 -5.19
C ASN A 14 56.32 -0.11 -4.18
N ASN A 15 56.11 1.17 -3.85
CA ASN A 15 54.97 1.58 -3.02
C ASN A 15 53.63 1.69 -3.79
N TYR A 16 53.66 1.70 -5.12
CA TYR A 16 52.49 1.76 -6.00
C TYR A 16 51.84 0.38 -6.21
N TYR A 17 52.65 -0.69 -6.29
CA TYR A 17 52.18 -2.05 -6.56
C TYR A 17 51.58 -2.77 -5.32
N TYR A 18 51.97 -2.40 -4.09
CA TYR A 18 51.58 -3.13 -2.88
C TYR A 18 50.63 -2.34 -1.97
N MET A 19 49.35 -2.25 -2.34
CA MET A 19 48.29 -1.96 -1.37
C MET A 19 47.85 -3.27 -0.71
N GLN A 20 48.21 -3.48 0.56
CA GLN A 20 47.74 -4.61 1.35
C GLN A 20 46.30 -4.37 1.82
N ARG A 21 45.32 -5.00 1.17
CA ARG A 21 44.09 -5.37 1.90
C ARG A 21 44.52 -6.42 2.93
N ASN A 22 44.40 -6.10 4.21
CA ASN A 22 44.84 -6.98 5.32
C ASN A 22 44.04 -8.30 5.48
N LYS A 23 43.21 -8.71 4.50
CA LYS A 23 42.53 -10.01 4.52
C LYS A 23 41.93 -10.38 3.16
N LEU A 24 42.23 -11.58 2.65
CA LEU A 24 41.58 -12.20 1.50
C LEU A 24 40.06 -12.33 1.76
N ASP A 25 39.23 -11.65 0.96
CA ASP A 25 37.76 -11.75 1.02
C ASP A 25 37.26 -12.90 0.13
N ILE A 26 37.30 -14.11 0.68
CA ILE A 26 36.91 -15.35 0.00
C ILE A 26 35.44 -15.29 -0.45
N ASP A 27 34.56 -14.64 0.32
CA ASP A 27 33.15 -14.51 -0.02
C ASP A 27 32.98 -13.66 -1.28
N PHE A 28 33.68 -12.53 -1.39
CA PHE A 28 33.60 -11.68 -2.57
C PHE A 28 34.12 -12.38 -3.84
N ILE A 29 35.23 -13.11 -3.74
CA ILE A 29 35.76 -13.88 -4.88
C ILE A 29 34.79 -15.00 -5.28
N MET A 30 34.13 -15.64 -4.31
CA MET A 30 33.11 -16.63 -4.60
C MET A 30 31.92 -16.03 -5.37
N PHE A 31 31.50 -14.79 -5.06
CA PHE A 31 30.48 -14.11 -5.86
C PHE A 31 30.96 -13.88 -7.29
N ILE A 32 32.20 -13.43 -7.47
CA ILE A 32 32.80 -13.24 -8.80
C ILE A 32 32.82 -14.57 -9.57
N ALA A 33 33.28 -15.64 -8.93
CA ALA A 33 33.32 -16.98 -9.51
C ALA A 33 31.93 -17.43 -10.00
N LEU A 34 30.89 -17.26 -9.18
CA LEU A 34 29.52 -17.63 -9.55
C LEU A 34 28.93 -16.71 -10.62
N ALA A 35 29.22 -15.40 -10.58
CA ALA A 35 28.81 -14.45 -11.60
C ALA A 35 29.48 -14.73 -12.95
N SER A 36 30.70 -15.25 -12.95
CA SER A 36 31.42 -15.69 -14.14
C SER A 36 31.04 -17.09 -14.64
N ALA A 37 30.04 -17.75 -14.05
CA ALA A 37 29.60 -19.10 -14.43
C ALA A 37 28.22 -19.06 -15.15
N PRO A 38 28.16 -18.96 -16.49
CA PRO A 38 26.90 -18.78 -17.23
C PRO A 38 25.89 -19.92 -17.01
N ASN A 39 26.40 -21.14 -16.80
CA ASN A 39 25.59 -22.32 -16.49
C ASN A 39 24.81 -22.23 -15.16
N ALA A 40 25.17 -21.30 -14.28
CA ALA A 40 24.48 -21.04 -13.02
C ALA A 40 23.47 -19.87 -13.09
N HIS A 41 23.54 -19.00 -14.11
CA HIS A 41 22.78 -17.75 -14.15
C HIS A 41 21.27 -17.95 -14.09
N SER A 42 20.73 -18.93 -14.82
CA SER A 42 19.30 -19.22 -14.80
C SER A 42 18.79 -19.61 -13.41
N LEU A 43 19.58 -20.41 -12.68
CA LEU A 43 19.29 -20.81 -11.31
C LEU A 43 19.46 -19.66 -10.32
N ILE A 44 20.48 -18.80 -10.51
CA ILE A 44 20.66 -17.59 -9.69
C ILE A 44 19.44 -16.68 -9.82
N HIS A 45 18.97 -16.46 -11.05
CA HIS A 45 17.79 -15.65 -11.30
C HIS A 45 16.52 -16.26 -10.74
N SER A 46 16.31 -17.57 -10.88
CA SER A 46 15.14 -18.23 -10.30
C SER A 46 15.15 -18.16 -8.78
N LYS A 47 16.31 -18.45 -8.15
CA LYS A 47 16.48 -18.38 -6.69
C LYS A 47 16.26 -16.98 -6.17
N TYR A 48 16.85 -15.98 -6.82
CA TYR A 48 16.67 -14.58 -6.43
C TYR A 48 15.18 -14.17 -6.48
N LYS A 49 14.43 -14.63 -7.49
CA LYS A 49 12.99 -14.33 -7.61
C LYS A 49 12.12 -14.93 -6.50
N GLU A 50 12.58 -15.96 -5.79
CA GLU A 50 11.82 -16.57 -4.68
C GLU A 50 11.62 -15.59 -3.51
N ASN A 51 12.57 -14.67 -3.30
CA ASN A 51 12.56 -13.71 -2.19
C ASN A 51 13.20 -12.37 -2.61
N GLU A 52 12.77 -11.89 -3.79
CA GLU A 52 13.41 -10.79 -4.52
C GLU A 52 13.64 -9.54 -3.66
N TRP A 53 12.65 -9.16 -2.86
CA TRP A 53 12.69 -7.94 -2.05
C TRP A 53 13.64 -8.05 -0.88
N GLU A 54 13.54 -9.13 -0.14
CA GLU A 54 14.36 -9.43 1.02
C GLU A 54 15.83 -9.56 0.62
N TYR A 55 16.10 -10.18 -0.52
CA TYR A 55 17.46 -10.26 -1.07
C TYR A 55 17.97 -8.90 -1.53
N TYR A 56 17.13 -8.09 -2.19
CA TYR A 56 17.51 -6.72 -2.56
C TYR A 56 17.86 -5.86 -1.34
N GLN A 57 17.02 -5.91 -0.30
CA GLN A 57 17.25 -5.18 0.94
C GLN A 57 18.52 -5.67 1.65
N ALA A 58 18.68 -6.99 1.78
CA ALA A 58 19.87 -7.59 2.36
C ALA A 58 21.15 -7.20 1.59
N TYR A 59 21.08 -7.10 0.25
CA TYR A 59 22.19 -6.56 -0.54
C TYR A 59 22.51 -5.12 -0.15
N LYS A 60 21.53 -4.21 -0.13
CA LYS A 60 21.73 -2.78 0.20
C LYS A 60 22.29 -2.59 1.61
N GLU A 61 21.88 -3.41 2.57
CA GLU A 61 22.37 -3.39 3.95
C GLU A 61 23.73 -4.07 4.12
N SER A 62 24.16 -4.91 3.17
CA SER A 62 25.45 -5.59 3.23
C SER A 62 26.62 -4.61 3.06
N PRO A 63 27.80 -4.93 3.64
CA PRO A 63 29.02 -4.15 3.41
C PRO A 63 29.44 -4.14 1.92
N TYR A 64 29.09 -5.19 1.17
CA TYR A 64 29.41 -5.34 -0.24
C TYR A 64 28.67 -4.37 -1.17
N SER A 65 27.56 -3.75 -0.72
CA SER A 65 26.87 -2.73 -1.52
C SER A 65 27.74 -1.50 -1.80
N LYS A 66 28.75 -1.28 -0.95
CA LYS A 66 29.71 -0.17 -1.05
C LYS A 66 31.06 -0.60 -1.62
N GLU A 67 31.24 -1.89 -1.94
CA GLU A 67 32.50 -2.43 -2.43
C GLU A 67 32.85 -1.83 -3.81
N PRO A 68 33.94 -1.05 -3.94
CA PRO A 68 34.31 -0.43 -5.22
C PRO A 68 34.57 -1.44 -6.34
N LEU A 69 35.07 -2.64 -6.01
CA LEU A 69 35.29 -3.72 -6.98
C LEU A 69 34.00 -4.23 -7.62
N LEU A 70 32.82 -3.96 -7.04
CA LEU A 70 31.56 -4.31 -7.70
C LEU A 70 31.39 -3.53 -9.02
N LYS A 71 31.87 -2.28 -9.05
CA LYS A 71 31.62 -1.32 -10.14
C LYS A 71 32.46 -1.54 -11.39
N ILE A 72 33.53 -2.33 -11.32
CA ILE A 72 34.43 -2.58 -12.46
C ILE A 72 33.88 -3.62 -13.45
N TYR A 73 32.86 -4.40 -13.06
CA TYR A 73 32.28 -5.44 -13.90
C TYR A 73 31.27 -4.89 -14.93
N LEU A 74 30.93 -5.69 -15.94
CA LEU A 74 29.85 -5.38 -16.88
C LEU A 74 28.49 -5.26 -16.16
N ILE A 75 27.53 -4.54 -16.77
CA ILE A 75 26.17 -4.37 -16.22
C ILE A 75 25.53 -5.72 -15.85
N GLU A 76 25.64 -6.70 -16.75
CA GLU A 76 25.08 -8.04 -16.58
C GLU A 76 25.74 -8.78 -15.41
N THR A 77 27.07 -8.80 -15.38
CA THR A 77 27.84 -9.43 -14.30
C THR A 77 27.58 -8.76 -12.95
N GLU A 78 27.57 -7.42 -12.88
CA GLU A 78 27.23 -6.69 -11.67
C GLU A 78 25.80 -6.99 -11.22
N THR A 79 24.84 -7.10 -12.14
CA THR A 79 23.46 -7.49 -11.81
C THR A 79 23.43 -8.86 -11.14
N VAL A 80 24.18 -9.84 -11.66
CA VAL A 80 24.28 -11.18 -11.05
C VAL A 80 24.98 -11.11 -9.69
N LEU A 81 26.07 -10.32 -9.57
CA LEU A 81 26.78 -10.11 -8.30
C LEU A 81 25.85 -9.53 -7.22
N ARG A 82 25.10 -8.46 -7.52
CA ARG A 82 24.13 -7.86 -6.60
C ARG A 82 23.11 -8.89 -6.10
N LYS A 83 22.61 -9.75 -6.99
CA LYS A 83 21.68 -10.84 -6.64
C LYS A 83 22.32 -11.88 -5.73
N LEU A 84 23.53 -12.33 -6.06
CA LEU A 84 24.28 -13.30 -5.25
C LEU A 84 24.59 -12.76 -3.85
N ILE A 85 25.06 -11.51 -3.77
CA ILE A 85 25.33 -10.82 -2.50
C ILE A 85 24.04 -10.71 -1.69
N GLY A 86 22.92 -10.37 -2.32
CA GLY A 86 21.61 -10.31 -1.66
C GLY A 86 21.17 -11.64 -1.06
N ILE A 87 21.27 -12.73 -1.84
CA ILE A 87 20.99 -14.09 -1.38
C ILE A 87 21.89 -14.45 -0.19
N TYR A 88 23.20 -14.23 -0.33
CA TYR A 88 24.18 -14.54 0.71
C TYR A 88 23.93 -13.73 1.99
N ALA A 89 23.75 -12.41 1.88
CA ALA A 89 23.55 -11.53 3.02
C ALA A 89 22.27 -11.90 3.80
N TYR A 90 21.20 -12.22 3.08
CA TYR A 90 19.95 -12.69 3.69
C TYR A 90 20.16 -14.01 4.44
N CYS A 91 20.81 -15.00 3.81
CA CYS A 91 21.13 -16.28 4.45
C CYS A 91 22.03 -16.11 5.68
N LYS A 92 23.00 -15.18 5.64
CA LYS A 92 23.94 -14.92 6.74
C LYS A 92 23.27 -14.27 7.93
N ASN A 93 22.31 -13.37 7.67
CA ASN A 93 21.58 -12.62 8.70
C ASN A 93 20.37 -13.39 9.26
N ASP A 94 20.13 -14.63 8.82
CA ASP A 94 19.09 -15.50 9.36
C ASP A 94 19.33 -15.76 10.87
N SER A 95 18.43 -15.25 11.70
CA SER A 95 18.51 -15.30 13.16
C SER A 95 18.18 -16.67 13.76
N ARG A 96 17.70 -17.63 12.95
CA ARG A 96 17.37 -18.98 13.42
C ARG A 96 18.64 -19.72 13.87
N ASN A 97 18.54 -20.47 14.96
CA ASN A 97 19.63 -21.32 15.45
C ASN A 97 19.68 -22.65 14.67
N ILE A 98 20.06 -22.57 13.39
CA ILE A 98 20.24 -23.73 12.50
C ILE A 98 21.69 -23.78 11.99
N PRO A 99 22.21 -24.97 11.61
CA PRO A 99 23.57 -25.11 11.09
C PRO A 99 23.82 -24.20 9.87
N VAL A 100 25.05 -23.71 9.72
CA VAL A 100 25.43 -22.77 8.65
C VAL A 100 25.19 -23.37 7.27
N GLU A 101 25.44 -24.66 7.12
CA GLU A 101 25.20 -25.45 5.91
C GLU A 101 23.74 -25.39 5.48
N ARG A 102 22.81 -25.37 6.45
CA ARG A 102 21.38 -25.27 6.20
C ARG A 102 20.96 -23.83 5.87
N LYS A 103 21.58 -22.82 6.49
CA LYS A 103 21.38 -21.40 6.12
C LYS A 103 21.83 -21.11 4.70
N MET A 104 22.97 -21.69 4.31
CA MET A 104 23.62 -21.45 3.02
C MET A 104 23.13 -22.38 1.90
N GLU A 105 22.09 -23.20 2.13
CA GLU A 105 21.55 -24.13 1.12
C GLU A 105 21.25 -23.47 -0.23
N PRO A 106 20.60 -22.28 -0.30
CA PRO A 106 20.33 -21.64 -1.58
C PRO A 106 21.60 -21.39 -2.39
N LEU A 107 22.68 -20.97 -1.71
CA LEU A 107 23.97 -20.69 -2.34
C LEU A 107 24.71 -21.99 -2.69
N LEU A 108 24.65 -23.01 -1.82
CA LEU A 108 25.24 -24.32 -2.09
C LEU A 108 24.61 -24.99 -3.32
N THR A 109 23.30 -24.83 -3.51
CA THR A 109 22.59 -25.33 -4.70
C THR A 109 23.02 -24.61 -5.98
N ILE A 110 23.25 -23.29 -5.92
CA ILE A 110 23.84 -22.51 -7.02
C ILE A 110 25.28 -22.98 -7.32
N ILE A 111 26.11 -23.14 -6.28
CA ILE A 111 27.49 -23.62 -6.41
C ILE A 111 27.54 -25.01 -7.03
N LYS A 112 26.67 -25.93 -6.60
CA LYS A 112 26.60 -27.29 -7.16
C LYS A 112 26.31 -27.28 -8.66
N LYS A 113 25.51 -26.32 -9.13
CA LYS A 113 25.20 -26.14 -10.56
C LYS A 113 26.38 -25.50 -11.32
N GLY A 114 26.93 -24.41 -10.81
CA GLY A 114 28.01 -23.65 -11.46
C GLY A 114 29.35 -24.39 -11.47
N TYR A 115 29.71 -24.98 -10.34
CA TYR A 115 31.02 -25.58 -10.06
C TYR A 115 30.88 -27.01 -9.52
N SER A 116 30.17 -27.87 -10.26
CA SER A 116 29.89 -29.26 -9.86
C SER A 116 31.14 -30.08 -9.50
N ARG A 117 32.28 -29.83 -10.19
CA ARG A 117 33.55 -30.50 -9.93
C ARG A 117 34.17 -30.09 -8.59
N ALA A 118 34.22 -28.79 -8.30
CA ALA A 118 34.69 -28.25 -7.03
C ALA A 118 33.79 -28.73 -5.88
N TYR A 119 32.46 -28.62 -6.07
CA TYR A 119 31.46 -29.11 -5.11
C TYR A 119 31.68 -30.58 -4.75
N ARG A 120 31.78 -31.45 -5.76
CA ARG A 120 31.99 -32.88 -5.55
C ARG A 120 33.31 -33.16 -4.85
N PHE A 121 34.39 -32.54 -5.32
CA PHE A 121 35.74 -32.77 -4.81
C PHE A 121 35.85 -32.48 -3.31
N VAL A 122 35.34 -31.33 -2.87
CA VAL A 122 35.37 -30.93 -1.46
C VAL A 122 34.34 -31.73 -0.65
N ASN A 123 33.19 -32.07 -1.20
CA ASN A 123 32.14 -32.82 -0.47
C ASN A 123 32.62 -34.22 -0.07
N GLU A 124 33.30 -34.92 -0.98
CA GLU A 124 33.75 -36.31 -0.80
C GLU A 124 35.00 -36.49 0.08
N ARG A 125 35.69 -35.40 0.46
CA ARG A 125 36.93 -35.44 1.24
C ARG A 125 36.75 -34.83 2.62
N SER A 126 37.55 -35.27 3.60
CA SER A 126 37.58 -34.69 4.95
C SER A 126 38.23 -33.31 5.00
N GLU A 127 39.13 -33.03 4.06
CA GLU A 127 39.83 -31.76 3.92
C GLU A 127 39.95 -31.35 2.44
N PHE A 128 40.18 -30.07 2.20
CA PHE A 128 40.49 -29.53 0.89
C PHE A 128 42.01 -29.34 0.77
N ASN A 129 42.64 -30.01 -0.19
CA ASN A 129 44.05 -29.83 -0.54
C ASN A 129 44.15 -29.30 -1.97
N LEU A 130 44.79 -28.14 -2.15
CA LEU A 130 44.89 -27.49 -3.46
C LEU A 130 45.69 -28.31 -4.47
N ILE A 131 46.78 -28.95 -4.05
CA ILE A 131 47.65 -29.73 -4.93
C ILE A 131 46.87 -30.93 -5.48
N GLU A 132 46.17 -31.65 -4.60
CA GLU A 132 45.31 -32.77 -5.01
C GLU A 132 44.18 -32.33 -5.93
N TYR A 133 43.59 -31.16 -5.68
CA TYR A 133 42.53 -30.61 -6.54
C TYR A 133 43.05 -30.24 -7.92
N THR A 134 44.26 -29.68 -7.99
CA THR A 134 44.95 -29.36 -9.24
C THR A 134 45.17 -30.63 -10.06
N ASP A 135 45.66 -31.70 -9.44
CA ASP A 135 45.85 -33.00 -10.09
C ASP A 135 44.53 -33.63 -10.54
N TYR A 136 43.49 -33.50 -9.72
CA TYR A 136 42.14 -33.95 -10.07
C TYR A 136 41.61 -33.24 -11.33
N LEU A 137 41.79 -31.92 -11.43
CA LEU A 137 41.38 -31.15 -12.61
C LEU A 137 42.21 -31.53 -13.84
N LYS A 138 43.54 -31.64 -13.72
CA LYS A 138 44.42 -32.08 -14.82
C LYS A 138 44.01 -33.44 -15.38
N LYS A 139 43.74 -34.41 -14.50
CA LYS A 139 43.26 -35.75 -14.90
C LYS A 139 41.95 -35.68 -15.67
N LYS A 140 41.02 -34.80 -15.26
CA LYS A 140 39.72 -34.62 -15.94
C LYS A 140 39.80 -33.82 -17.25
N SER A 141 40.87 -33.05 -17.44
CA SER A 141 41.11 -32.23 -18.64
C SER A 141 42.06 -32.89 -19.65
N GLY A 142 42.29 -34.21 -19.54
CA GLY A 142 43.16 -34.95 -20.46
C GLY A 142 44.63 -34.56 -20.36
N GLY A 143 45.09 -34.15 -19.17
CA GLY A 143 46.48 -33.75 -18.92
C GLY A 143 46.80 -32.29 -19.23
N LYS A 144 45.85 -31.52 -19.76
CA LYS A 144 46.02 -30.08 -19.97
C LYS A 144 45.92 -29.31 -18.66
N ASN A 145 46.76 -28.28 -18.51
CA ASN A 145 46.61 -27.32 -17.42
C ASN A 145 45.26 -26.59 -17.57
N PRO A 146 44.50 -26.40 -16.48
CA PRO A 146 43.26 -25.65 -16.53
C PRO A 146 43.54 -24.17 -16.87
N HIS A 147 42.56 -23.50 -17.51
CA HIS A 147 42.64 -22.06 -17.76
C HIS A 147 42.82 -21.31 -16.44
N THR A 148 43.74 -20.34 -16.39
CA THR A 148 44.19 -19.70 -15.14
C THR A 148 43.06 -19.06 -14.36
N VAL A 149 42.18 -18.28 -15.02
CA VAL A 149 41.06 -17.59 -14.35
C VAL A 149 39.98 -18.57 -13.87
N GLU A 150 39.57 -19.53 -14.69
CA GLU A 150 38.58 -20.54 -14.28
C GLU A 150 39.10 -21.41 -13.14
N PHE A 151 40.39 -21.75 -13.15
CA PHE A 151 41.04 -22.49 -12.08
C PHE A 151 40.97 -21.71 -10.76
N ILE A 152 41.37 -20.43 -10.78
CA ILE A 152 41.29 -19.52 -9.63
C ILE A 152 39.84 -19.44 -9.11
N TYR A 153 38.85 -19.23 -9.97
CA TYR A 153 37.46 -19.20 -9.52
C TYR A 153 37.02 -20.53 -8.90
N SER A 154 37.41 -21.65 -9.50
CA SER A 154 37.08 -22.97 -8.96
C SER A 154 37.73 -23.24 -7.60
N VAL A 155 38.94 -22.74 -7.37
CA VAL A 155 39.63 -22.87 -6.09
C VAL A 155 38.98 -21.97 -5.03
N ALA A 156 38.59 -20.74 -5.37
CA ALA A 156 37.85 -19.87 -4.45
C ALA A 156 36.56 -20.53 -3.95
N ILE A 157 35.85 -21.20 -4.86
CA ILE A 157 34.68 -22.02 -4.53
C ILE A 157 35.05 -23.17 -3.58
N CYS A 158 36.15 -23.88 -3.82
CA CYS A 158 36.60 -24.93 -2.92
C CYS A 158 36.90 -24.41 -1.51
N ILE A 159 37.58 -23.26 -1.41
CA ILE A 159 37.91 -22.62 -0.11
C ILE A 159 36.62 -22.23 0.62
N TYR A 160 35.67 -21.61 -0.09
CA TYR A 160 34.37 -21.25 0.47
C TYR A 160 33.60 -22.49 0.96
N LEU A 161 33.54 -23.56 0.17
CA LEU A 161 32.90 -24.82 0.56
C LEU A 161 33.56 -25.47 1.78
N ALA A 162 34.89 -25.47 1.83
CA ALA A 162 35.63 -25.98 2.99
C ALA A 162 35.29 -25.17 4.25
N SER A 163 35.18 -23.84 4.15
CA SER A 163 34.75 -22.97 5.24
C SER A 163 33.32 -23.30 5.72
N VAL A 164 32.35 -23.38 4.79
CA VAL A 164 30.94 -23.67 5.12
C VAL A 164 30.79 -25.03 5.79
N TRP A 165 31.53 -26.05 5.33
CA TRP A 165 31.49 -27.41 5.89
C TRP A 165 32.51 -27.65 7.01
N LYS A 166 33.17 -26.60 7.51
CA LYS A 166 34.17 -26.66 8.59
C LYS A 166 35.29 -27.69 8.34
N LYS A 167 35.73 -27.81 7.09
CA LYS A 167 36.84 -28.66 6.66
C LYS A 167 38.14 -27.87 6.66
N ARG A 168 39.25 -28.55 6.95
CA ARG A 168 40.59 -27.96 6.84
C ARG A 168 40.89 -27.65 5.37
N ALA A 169 41.51 -26.51 5.10
CA ALA A 169 42.00 -26.13 3.78
C ALA A 169 43.54 -26.05 3.79
N LEU A 170 44.19 -26.81 2.93
CA LEU A 170 45.64 -26.87 2.74
C LEU A 170 45.97 -26.15 1.43
N ILE A 171 46.41 -24.90 1.56
CA ILE A 171 46.67 -23.99 0.45
C ILE A 171 48.10 -23.46 0.60
N PRO A 172 48.97 -23.62 -0.42
CA PRO A 172 50.30 -23.02 -0.44
C PRO A 172 50.23 -21.48 -0.32
N GLU A 173 51.21 -20.89 0.38
CA GLU A 173 51.27 -19.44 0.61
C GLU A 173 51.46 -18.67 -0.70
N GLU A 174 52.24 -19.20 -1.64
CA GLU A 174 52.48 -18.60 -2.95
C GLU A 174 51.18 -18.40 -3.73
N PHE A 175 50.23 -19.33 -3.57
CA PHE A 175 48.93 -19.24 -4.20
C PHE A 175 48.05 -18.16 -3.58
N LEU A 176 48.12 -17.98 -2.25
CA LEU A 176 47.41 -16.90 -1.57
C LEU A 176 47.95 -15.52 -2.01
N ASN A 177 49.26 -15.38 -2.19
CA ASN A 177 49.87 -14.16 -2.71
C ASN A 177 49.38 -13.81 -4.13
N THR A 178 49.28 -14.82 -5.01
CA THR A 178 48.71 -14.60 -6.37
C THR A 178 47.25 -14.13 -6.32
N TYR A 179 46.47 -14.58 -5.33
CA TYR A 179 45.09 -14.11 -5.15
C TYR A 179 45.02 -12.66 -4.68
N ASP A 180 45.87 -12.30 -3.72
CA ASP A 180 45.92 -10.95 -3.19
C ASP A 180 46.37 -9.95 -4.26
N GLU A 181 47.31 -10.32 -5.13
CA GLU A 181 47.70 -9.52 -6.31
C GLU A 181 46.54 -9.33 -7.30
N MET A 182 45.74 -10.38 -7.54
CA MET A 182 44.59 -10.29 -8.44
C MET A 182 43.51 -9.33 -7.93
N LEU A 183 43.25 -9.34 -6.61
CA LEU A 183 42.27 -8.44 -6.00
C LEU A 183 42.78 -7.01 -5.81
N ASN A 184 44.08 -6.85 -5.56
CA ASN A 184 44.71 -5.57 -5.27
C ASN A 184 45.54 -5.06 -6.45
N SER A 185 45.06 -5.30 -7.67
CA SER A 185 45.80 -4.93 -8.88
C SER A 185 46.37 -3.49 -8.74
N PRO A 186 47.65 -3.29 -9.05
CA PRO A 186 48.31 -1.97 -9.08
C PRO A 186 47.57 -0.94 -9.95
N HIS A 187 46.81 -1.44 -10.92
CA HIS A 187 46.01 -0.63 -11.84
C HIS A 187 44.58 -0.38 -11.34
N SER A 188 44.25 -0.82 -10.12
CA SER A 188 42.95 -0.54 -9.50
C SER A 188 42.75 0.97 -9.32
N TYR A 189 41.49 1.40 -9.32
CA TYR A 189 41.17 2.82 -9.07
C TYR A 189 41.73 3.33 -7.74
N GLN A 190 41.75 2.48 -6.69
CA GLN A 190 42.29 2.85 -5.39
C GLN A 190 43.81 3.06 -5.46
N SER A 191 44.53 2.16 -6.12
CA SER A 191 45.97 2.28 -6.36
C SER A 191 46.30 3.51 -7.21
N LYS A 192 45.49 3.79 -8.25
CA LYS A 192 45.64 5.01 -9.06
C LYS A 192 45.43 6.27 -8.23
N LYS A 193 44.40 6.33 -7.39
CA LYS A 193 44.16 7.47 -6.49
C LYS A 193 45.30 7.69 -5.51
N PHE A 194 45.82 6.61 -4.92
CA PHE A 194 46.97 6.68 -4.03
C PHE A 194 48.23 7.19 -4.76
N PHE A 195 48.48 6.72 -5.98
CA PHE A 195 49.56 7.24 -6.81
C PHE A 195 49.38 8.72 -7.11
N LEU A 196 48.17 9.15 -7.46
CA LEU A 196 47.84 10.55 -7.69
C LEU A 196 48.21 11.40 -6.47
N GLU A 197 47.83 10.94 -5.28
CA GLU A 197 48.12 11.63 -4.02
C GLU A 197 49.61 11.80 -3.76
N LYS A 198 50.42 10.79 -4.08
CA LYS A 198 51.89 10.84 -3.92
C LYS A 198 52.61 11.62 -5.03
N ASN A 199 52.05 11.71 -6.23
CA ASN A 199 52.73 12.25 -7.42
C ASN A 199 52.06 13.51 -8.00
N LYS A 200 51.35 14.29 -7.16
CA LYS A 200 50.67 15.53 -7.58
C LYS A 200 51.56 16.53 -8.31
N SER A 201 52.85 16.62 -7.96
CA SER A 201 53.80 17.51 -8.62
C SER A 201 54.07 17.12 -10.07
N GLY A 202 54.30 15.83 -10.33
CA GLY A 202 54.51 15.31 -11.69
C GLY A 202 53.25 15.45 -12.54
N VAL A 203 52.08 15.16 -11.97
CA VAL A 203 50.79 15.37 -12.68
C VAL A 203 50.60 16.84 -13.03
N LYS A 204 50.93 17.76 -12.11
CA LYS A 204 50.89 19.20 -12.37
C LYS A 204 51.89 19.62 -13.45
N GLU A 205 53.04 18.97 -13.54
CA GLU A 205 53.99 19.20 -14.63
C GLU A 205 53.43 18.75 -15.98
N CYS A 206 52.84 17.56 -16.07
CA CYS A 206 52.13 17.10 -17.28
C CYS A 206 51.00 18.05 -17.67
N MET A 207 50.22 18.55 -16.70
CA MET A 207 49.19 19.56 -16.93
C MET A 207 49.79 20.87 -17.47
N ASN A 208 50.91 21.35 -16.90
CA ASN A 208 51.60 22.52 -17.38
C ASN A 208 52.16 22.31 -18.80
N GLN A 209 52.63 21.10 -19.13
CA GLN A 209 53.07 20.72 -20.47
C GLN A 209 51.90 20.73 -21.47
N PHE A 210 50.69 20.35 -21.04
CA PHE A 210 49.47 20.50 -21.83
C PHE A 210 48.97 21.95 -21.95
N GLY A 211 49.47 22.85 -21.10
CA GLY A 211 49.10 24.26 -21.12
C GLY A 211 47.97 24.63 -20.17
N THR A 212 47.71 23.81 -19.15
CA THR A 212 46.73 24.12 -18.12
C THR A 212 47.33 24.10 -16.73
N THR A 213 46.91 25.06 -15.91
CA THR A 213 47.27 25.13 -14.48
C THR A 213 46.07 24.88 -13.57
N LYS A 214 44.86 24.86 -14.15
CA LYS A 214 43.58 24.69 -13.43
C LYS A 214 42.62 23.89 -14.29
N ILE A 215 42.06 22.82 -13.72
CA ILE A 215 40.99 22.06 -14.36
C ILE A 215 39.65 22.70 -14.04
N ASP A 216 39.02 23.30 -15.05
CA ASP A 216 37.61 23.65 -15.04
C ASP A 216 36.76 22.48 -15.55
N ALA A 217 35.97 21.89 -14.66
CA ALA A 217 35.09 20.76 -14.97
C ALA A 217 33.87 21.16 -15.82
N ASN A 218 33.61 22.46 -16.01
CA ASN A 218 32.54 22.96 -16.87
C ASN A 218 32.99 23.17 -18.31
N GLN A 219 34.26 22.95 -18.62
CA GLN A 219 34.80 23.04 -19.97
C GLN A 219 34.62 21.71 -20.72
N SER A 220 34.24 21.81 -21.98
CA SER A 220 34.10 20.65 -22.85
C SER A 220 35.46 20.08 -23.25
N LEU A 221 35.50 18.82 -23.67
CA LEU A 221 36.74 18.20 -24.18
C LEU A 221 37.30 18.96 -25.39
N PHE A 222 36.44 19.51 -26.25
CA PHE A 222 36.87 20.39 -27.34
C PHE A 222 37.64 21.62 -26.81
N HIS A 223 37.12 22.27 -25.78
CA HIS A 223 37.80 23.41 -25.18
C HIS A 223 39.17 23.02 -24.60
N TRP A 224 39.25 21.83 -23.99
CA TRP A 224 40.50 21.28 -23.47
C TRP A 224 41.51 20.93 -24.56
N LEU A 225 41.10 20.19 -25.58
CA LEU A 225 41.94 19.67 -26.66
C LEU A 225 42.39 20.75 -27.63
N THR A 226 41.52 21.72 -27.88
CA THR A 226 41.70 22.70 -28.95
C THR A 226 41.99 24.08 -28.38
N VAL A 227 41.11 24.66 -27.58
CA VAL A 227 41.23 26.07 -27.16
C VAL A 227 42.38 26.31 -26.18
N ASN A 228 42.47 25.54 -25.10
CA ASN A 228 43.53 25.71 -24.08
C ASN A 228 44.93 25.40 -24.64
N TYR A 229 45.01 24.40 -25.53
CA TYR A 229 46.26 24.05 -26.21
C TYR A 229 46.68 25.12 -27.22
N LEU A 230 45.74 25.60 -28.07
CA LEU A 230 45.96 26.66 -29.07
C LEU A 230 46.40 27.99 -28.44
N GLN A 231 45.73 28.41 -27.36
CA GLN A 231 45.97 29.71 -26.73
C GLN A 231 47.44 29.88 -26.32
N ARG A 232 48.06 28.82 -25.77
CA ARG A 232 49.46 28.82 -25.32
C ARG A 232 50.50 28.89 -26.44
N ILE A 233 50.17 28.40 -27.63
CA ILE A 233 51.07 28.42 -28.78
C ILE A 233 51.04 29.79 -29.47
N SER A 234 49.84 30.39 -29.59
CA SER A 234 49.68 31.74 -30.11
C SER A 234 50.44 32.81 -29.31
N GLU A 235 50.66 32.55 -28.02
CA GLU A 235 51.46 33.38 -27.10
C GLU A 235 52.98 33.13 -27.21
N LYS A 236 53.41 32.01 -27.81
CA LYS A 236 54.84 31.61 -27.93
C LYS A 236 55.43 31.77 -29.33
N GLU A 237 54.67 31.53 -30.38
CA GLU A 237 55.16 31.62 -31.78
C GLU A 237 54.13 32.34 -32.67
N GLY A 238 54.60 33.31 -33.44
CA GLY A 238 53.73 34.14 -34.27
C GLY A 238 53.08 33.37 -35.42
N LYS A 239 51.76 33.61 -35.62
CA LYS A 239 50.90 33.37 -36.82
C LYS A 239 50.98 32.02 -37.57
N VAL A 240 51.83 31.05 -37.21
CA VAL A 240 51.94 29.73 -37.86
C VAL A 240 51.74 28.63 -36.81
N LEU A 241 50.93 27.62 -37.12
CA LEU A 241 50.75 26.43 -36.26
C LEU A 241 52.05 25.59 -36.26
N PRO A 242 52.59 25.19 -35.09
CA PRO A 242 53.74 24.30 -34.99
C PRO A 242 53.45 22.87 -35.49
N LYS A 243 54.47 22.17 -36.01
CA LYS A 243 54.38 20.79 -36.53
C LYS A 243 53.72 19.79 -35.57
N LYS A 244 54.02 19.89 -34.26
CA LYS A 244 53.45 19.03 -33.21
C LYS A 244 51.93 19.19 -33.05
N GLU A 245 51.41 20.36 -33.40
CA GLU A 245 49.97 20.64 -33.35
C GLU A 245 49.24 20.07 -34.58
N GLU A 246 49.85 20.17 -35.76
CA GLU A 246 49.35 19.49 -36.95
C GLU A 246 49.26 17.98 -36.70
N GLU A 247 50.25 17.41 -36.00
CA GLU A 247 50.23 16.03 -35.54
C GLU A 247 49.08 15.76 -34.55
N MET A 248 48.92 16.57 -33.50
CA MET A 248 47.83 16.41 -32.51
C MET A 248 46.43 16.50 -33.14
N ASN A 249 46.19 17.51 -33.99
CA ASN A 249 44.91 17.68 -34.69
C ASN A 249 44.64 16.54 -35.67
N SER A 250 45.69 16.05 -36.35
CA SER A 250 45.58 14.87 -37.21
C SER A 250 45.15 13.64 -36.39
N TYR A 251 45.72 13.42 -35.21
CA TYR A 251 45.31 12.31 -34.34
C TYR A 251 43.90 12.49 -33.76
N LEU A 252 43.51 13.70 -33.38
CA LEU A 252 42.15 14.01 -32.94
C LEU A 252 41.13 13.66 -34.04
N MET A 253 41.41 14.04 -35.28
CA MET A 253 40.56 13.73 -36.43
C MET A 253 40.51 12.23 -36.72
N LEU A 254 41.65 11.52 -36.67
CA LEU A 254 41.70 10.07 -36.86
C LEU A 254 40.90 9.32 -35.79
N LEU A 255 41.01 9.73 -34.52
CA LEU A 255 40.22 9.16 -33.43
C LEU A 255 38.74 9.48 -33.59
N GLY A 256 38.40 10.70 -33.99
CA GLY A 256 37.02 11.10 -34.28
C GLY A 256 36.39 10.26 -35.39
N ASN A 257 37.09 10.07 -36.50
CA ASN A 257 36.64 9.24 -37.61
C ASN A 257 36.44 7.78 -37.18
N TRP A 258 37.33 7.24 -36.33
CA TRP A 258 37.15 5.89 -35.79
C TRP A 258 35.92 5.80 -34.88
N ILE A 259 35.70 6.77 -34.00
CA ILE A 259 34.51 6.84 -33.14
C ILE A 259 33.22 6.89 -33.98
N GLU A 260 33.22 7.60 -35.11
CA GLU A 260 32.09 7.64 -36.04
C GLU A 260 31.78 6.25 -36.62
N THR A 261 32.79 5.40 -36.86
CA THR A 261 32.55 3.99 -37.26
C THR A 261 31.91 3.12 -36.18
N LEU A 262 31.82 3.61 -34.94
CA LEU A 262 31.16 2.94 -33.81
C LEU A 262 29.75 3.49 -33.54
N ASP A 263 29.15 4.22 -34.49
CA ASP A 263 27.84 4.87 -34.38
C ASP A 263 27.77 5.92 -33.25
N LEU A 264 28.88 6.61 -32.99
CA LEU A 264 28.98 7.69 -32.00
C LEU A 264 29.38 8.99 -32.69
N ASP A 265 28.70 10.10 -32.35
CA ASP A 265 29.08 11.43 -32.87
C ASP A 265 30.28 11.98 -32.07
N PRO A 266 31.49 12.10 -32.69
CA PRO A 266 32.66 12.63 -32.00
C PRO A 266 32.49 14.10 -31.60
N VAL A 267 31.69 14.88 -32.33
CA VAL A 267 31.40 16.30 -31.99
C VAL A 267 30.55 16.36 -30.73
N GLU A 268 29.57 15.47 -30.59
CA GLU A 268 28.74 15.37 -29.40
C GLU A 268 29.57 14.97 -28.18
N ILE A 269 30.43 13.95 -28.30
CA ILE A 269 31.33 13.54 -27.22
C ILE A 269 32.21 14.71 -26.79
N GLN A 270 32.83 15.40 -27.76
CA GLN A 270 33.74 16.50 -27.46
C GLN A 270 33.06 17.70 -26.79
N ASN A 271 31.79 17.96 -27.06
CA ASN A 271 31.08 19.15 -26.59
C ASN A 271 30.16 18.91 -25.37
N LYS A 272 29.67 17.68 -25.18
CA LYS A 272 28.67 17.38 -24.13
C LYS A 272 29.18 16.47 -23.02
N VAL A 273 30.30 15.77 -23.22
CA VAL A 273 30.89 14.94 -22.16
C VAL A 273 31.86 15.79 -21.34
N PHE A 274 31.44 16.14 -20.13
CA PHE A 274 32.23 16.94 -19.19
C PHE A 274 32.98 16.03 -18.23
N LEU A 275 34.31 16.13 -18.21
CA LEU A 275 35.15 15.40 -17.26
C LEU A 275 35.31 16.20 -15.97
N SER A 276 35.14 15.51 -14.83
CA SER A 276 35.44 16.06 -13.52
C SER A 276 36.93 16.30 -13.36
N ARG A 277 37.27 17.12 -12.35
CA ARG A 277 38.67 17.38 -12.01
C ARG A 277 39.46 16.09 -11.71
N GLU A 278 38.88 15.17 -10.95
CA GLU A 278 39.53 13.91 -10.62
C GLU A 278 39.74 13.03 -11.88
N GLU A 279 38.76 12.97 -12.78
CA GLU A 279 38.89 12.24 -14.06
C GLU A 279 40.00 12.82 -14.95
N MET A 280 40.12 14.14 -15.01
CA MET A 280 41.21 14.81 -15.75
C MET A 280 42.58 14.58 -15.11
N GLU A 281 42.70 14.69 -13.78
CA GLU A 281 43.95 14.41 -13.06
C GLU A 281 44.40 12.95 -13.28
N LEU A 282 43.47 12.00 -13.35
CA LEU A 282 43.76 10.61 -13.70
C LEU A 282 44.30 10.46 -15.13
N VAL A 283 43.77 11.20 -16.12
CA VAL A 283 44.31 11.17 -17.50
C VAL A 283 45.76 11.61 -17.54
N PHE A 284 46.11 12.74 -16.90
CA PHE A 284 47.49 13.21 -16.85
C PHE A 284 48.40 12.28 -16.05
N GLN A 285 47.86 11.62 -15.03
CA GLN A 285 48.58 10.60 -14.30
C GLN A 285 48.95 9.40 -15.19
N GLU A 286 48.09 8.93 -16.08
CA GLU A 286 48.43 7.82 -16.98
C GLU A 286 49.56 8.20 -17.94
N VAL A 287 49.61 9.45 -18.40
CA VAL A 287 50.73 9.93 -19.21
C VAL A 287 52.02 9.94 -18.40
N LEU A 288 51.97 10.40 -17.14
CA LEU A 288 53.12 10.37 -16.24
C LEU A 288 53.60 8.93 -15.98
N ILE A 289 52.69 8.00 -15.73
CA ILE A 289 53.04 6.58 -15.53
C ILE A 289 53.68 6.02 -16.80
N ALA A 290 53.10 6.28 -17.97
CA ALA A 290 53.64 5.82 -19.24
C ALA A 290 55.07 6.34 -19.47
N ASP A 291 55.33 7.61 -19.17
CA ASP A 291 56.65 8.23 -19.26
C ASP A 291 57.65 7.63 -18.28
N ILE A 292 57.23 7.31 -17.05
CA ILE A 292 58.05 6.61 -16.06
C ILE A 292 58.39 5.19 -16.50
N GLU A 293 57.44 4.46 -17.08
CA GLU A 293 57.62 3.07 -17.50
C GLU A 293 58.40 2.94 -18.81
N ASN A 294 58.37 3.97 -19.66
CA ASN A 294 58.99 3.95 -20.97
C ASN A 294 59.74 5.26 -21.20
N ASP A 295 61.06 5.25 -21.03
CA ASP A 295 62.02 6.36 -21.20
C ASP A 295 61.96 7.13 -22.55
N THR A 296 61.00 6.82 -23.44
CA THR A 296 60.82 7.39 -24.80
C THR A 296 59.41 7.96 -25.05
N ILE A 297 58.55 8.05 -24.04
CA ILE A 297 57.14 8.45 -24.21
C ILE A 297 56.93 9.98 -24.22
N SER A 298 57.85 10.77 -23.66
CA SER A 298 57.78 12.24 -23.68
C SER A 298 57.58 12.85 -25.07
N ASP A 299 58.08 12.19 -26.13
CA ASP A 299 57.97 12.65 -27.52
C ASP A 299 56.64 12.32 -28.20
N LYS A 300 55.73 11.60 -27.51
CA LYS A 300 54.43 11.15 -28.02
C LYS A 300 53.24 11.76 -27.26
N PHE A 301 53.50 12.82 -26.49
CA PHE A 301 52.50 13.48 -25.65
C PHE A 301 51.26 13.92 -26.44
N GLU A 302 51.48 14.45 -27.65
CA GLU A 302 50.47 14.94 -28.59
C GLU A 302 49.55 13.83 -29.13
N LEU A 303 49.99 12.57 -29.10
CA LEU A 303 49.16 11.41 -29.43
C LEU A 303 48.43 10.86 -28.19
N LEU A 304 49.14 10.76 -27.06
CA LEU A 304 48.63 10.08 -25.87
C LEU A 304 47.52 10.84 -25.18
N ILE A 305 47.62 12.17 -25.05
CA ILE A 305 46.61 12.96 -24.35
C ILE A 305 45.24 12.88 -25.04
N PRO A 306 45.09 13.14 -26.36
CA PRO A 306 43.80 12.98 -27.03
C PRO A 306 43.24 11.56 -26.87
N THR A 307 44.10 10.55 -27.00
CA THR A 307 43.71 9.14 -26.85
C THR A 307 43.14 8.86 -25.46
N TYR A 308 43.85 9.24 -24.39
CA TYR A 308 43.39 9.04 -23.02
C TYR A 308 42.14 9.87 -22.68
N LEU A 309 42.00 11.09 -23.20
CA LEU A 309 40.81 11.91 -23.02
C LEU A 309 39.57 11.28 -23.67
N PHE A 310 39.68 10.79 -24.91
CA PHE A 310 38.58 10.07 -25.56
C PHE A 310 38.24 8.76 -24.83
N MET A 311 39.23 7.98 -24.41
CA MET A 311 38.99 6.76 -23.63
C MET A 311 38.30 7.07 -22.30
N MET A 312 38.69 8.14 -21.60
CA MET A 312 38.04 8.58 -20.36
C MET A 312 36.61 9.05 -20.61
N ALA A 313 36.37 9.79 -21.71
CA ALA A 313 35.04 10.25 -22.11
C ALA A 313 34.09 9.08 -22.37
N MET A 314 34.51 8.09 -23.16
CA MET A 314 33.74 6.88 -23.42
C MET A 314 33.51 6.06 -22.14
N ALA A 315 34.54 5.92 -21.30
CA ALA A 315 34.41 5.24 -20.01
C ALA A 315 33.41 5.96 -19.09
N LYS A 316 33.37 7.30 -19.12
CA LYS A 316 32.39 8.10 -18.38
C LYS A 316 30.98 7.87 -18.90
N MET A 317 30.75 7.98 -20.21
CA MET A 317 29.44 7.70 -20.82
C MET A 317 28.93 6.31 -20.44
N TYR A 318 29.80 5.30 -20.47
CA TYR A 318 29.44 3.96 -20.03
C TYR A 318 29.10 3.90 -18.53
N LYS A 319 29.88 4.56 -17.67
CA LYS A 319 29.58 4.63 -16.22
C LYS A 319 28.25 5.32 -15.94
N ASP A 320 27.94 6.40 -16.65
CA ASP A 320 26.69 7.14 -16.50
C ASP A 320 25.50 6.29 -16.97
N LEU A 321 25.62 5.63 -18.13
CA LEU A 321 24.62 4.66 -18.62
C LEU A 321 24.40 3.53 -17.60
N LYS A 322 25.49 2.95 -17.10
CA LYS A 322 25.44 1.87 -16.11
C LYS A 322 24.75 2.32 -14.82
N LYS A 323 25.02 3.55 -14.36
CA LYS A 323 24.35 4.14 -13.20
C LYS A 323 22.84 4.26 -13.43
N MET A 324 22.44 4.84 -14.57
CA MET A 324 21.02 4.94 -14.94
C MET A 324 20.35 3.56 -14.99
N TYR A 325 20.98 2.56 -15.62
CA TYR A 325 20.39 1.23 -15.75
C TYR A 325 20.23 0.50 -14.40
N LEU A 326 21.24 0.58 -13.52
CA LEU A 326 21.29 -0.21 -12.29
C LEU A 326 20.65 0.48 -11.07
N GLU A 327 20.53 1.81 -11.06
CA GLU A 327 19.96 2.56 -9.94
C GLU A 327 18.47 2.90 -10.17
N ASP A 328 18.10 3.32 -11.38
CA ASP A 328 16.77 3.89 -11.66
C ASP A 328 15.65 2.82 -11.63
N LYS A 329 15.91 1.63 -12.20
CA LYS A 329 14.88 0.56 -12.27
C LYS A 329 14.61 -0.15 -10.94
N GLN A 330 15.62 -0.27 -10.07
CA GLN A 330 15.49 -1.01 -8.80
C GLN A 330 14.93 -0.15 -7.67
N GLU A 331 15.24 1.15 -7.62
CA GLU A 331 14.77 2.03 -6.54
C GLU A 331 13.32 2.48 -6.71
N GLU A 332 12.87 2.77 -7.94
CA GLU A 332 11.45 3.06 -8.20
C GLU A 332 10.55 1.86 -7.91
N THR A 333 10.98 0.66 -8.33
CA THR A 333 10.27 -0.58 -8.04
C THR A 333 10.22 -0.86 -6.53
N TYR A 334 11.34 -0.65 -5.82
CA TYR A 334 11.42 -0.78 -4.36
C TYR A 334 10.48 0.18 -3.63
N LEU A 335 10.49 1.47 -3.99
CA LEU A 335 9.60 2.47 -3.40
C LEU A 335 8.13 2.16 -3.66
N ALA A 336 7.79 1.81 -4.91
CA ALA A 336 6.42 1.45 -5.29
C ALA A 336 5.92 0.22 -4.52
N ASN A 337 6.75 -0.80 -4.32
CA ASN A 337 6.36 -2.03 -3.63
C ASN A 337 6.28 -1.85 -2.11
N ARG A 338 7.20 -1.10 -1.49
CA ARG A 338 7.10 -0.76 -0.05
C ARG A 338 5.83 0.01 0.26
N ILE A 339 5.41 0.91 -0.63
CA ILE A 339 4.13 1.62 -0.51
C ILE A 339 2.95 0.65 -0.64
N LYS A 340 3.00 -0.31 -1.58
CA LYS A 340 1.94 -1.32 -1.74
C LYS A 340 1.84 -2.25 -0.54
N GLU A 341 2.95 -2.74 0.00
CA GLU A 341 2.98 -3.62 1.17
C GLU A 341 2.44 -2.93 2.42
N LYS A 342 2.85 -1.68 2.67
CA LYS A 342 2.31 -0.91 3.79
C LYS A 342 0.79 -0.76 3.66
N LYS A 343 0.29 -0.43 2.47
CA LYS A 343 -1.15 -0.34 2.19
C LYS A 343 -1.86 -1.69 2.33
N LEU A 344 -1.22 -2.80 1.96
CA LEU A 344 -1.80 -4.13 2.08
C LEU A 344 -1.93 -4.53 3.55
N LYS A 345 -0.89 -4.29 4.35
CA LYS A 345 -0.89 -4.58 5.79
C LYS A 345 -1.93 -3.74 6.54
N GLU A 346 -2.02 -2.44 6.23
CA GLU A 346 -3.07 -1.55 6.77
C GLU A 346 -4.48 -2.04 6.40
N LYS A 347 -4.69 -2.53 5.16
CA LYS A 347 -5.95 -3.14 4.73
C LYS A 347 -6.24 -4.44 5.46
N GLU A 348 -5.27 -5.32 5.65
CA GLU A 348 -5.43 -6.59 6.35
C GLU A 348 -5.81 -6.39 7.81
N GLU A 349 -5.13 -5.47 8.51
CA GLU A 349 -5.47 -5.10 9.89
C GLU A 349 -6.87 -4.49 9.98
N SER A 350 -7.24 -3.64 9.03
CA SER A 350 -8.58 -3.05 8.96
C SER A 350 -9.65 -4.11 8.68
N LEU A 351 -9.37 -5.06 7.79
CA LEU A 351 -10.27 -6.18 7.46
C LEU A 351 -10.47 -7.10 8.66
N GLN A 352 -9.41 -7.42 9.41
CA GLN A 352 -9.51 -8.21 10.63
C GLN A 352 -10.34 -7.51 11.70
N LYS A 353 -10.13 -6.20 11.92
CA LYS A 353 -10.95 -5.42 12.84
C LYS A 353 -12.42 -5.43 12.42
N LEU A 354 -12.69 -5.17 11.13
CA LEU A 354 -14.04 -5.17 10.59
C LEU A 354 -14.71 -6.54 10.74
N LYS A 355 -14.03 -7.65 10.44
CA LYS A 355 -14.55 -9.01 10.64
C LYS A 355 -14.96 -9.24 12.09
N LYS A 356 -14.08 -8.91 13.06
CA LYS A 356 -14.39 -9.05 14.49
C LYS A 356 -15.60 -8.22 14.91
N THR A 357 -15.70 -6.97 14.43
CA THR A 357 -16.85 -6.10 14.74
C THR A 357 -18.14 -6.64 14.12
N THR A 358 -18.11 -7.12 12.89
CA THR A 358 -19.28 -7.68 12.21
C THR A 358 -19.73 -8.99 12.87
N GLU A 359 -18.80 -9.86 13.27
CA GLU A 359 -19.10 -11.09 14.03
C GLU A 359 -19.75 -10.78 15.38
N PHE A 360 -19.25 -9.77 16.10
CA PHE A 360 -19.83 -9.33 17.36
C PHE A 360 -21.26 -8.79 17.18
N LYS A 361 -21.46 -7.87 16.23
CA LYS A 361 -22.79 -7.31 15.92
C LYS A 361 -23.77 -8.37 15.43
N LEU A 362 -23.32 -9.35 14.65
CA LEU A 362 -24.15 -10.46 14.20
C LEU A 362 -24.60 -11.32 15.38
N LYS A 363 -23.72 -11.53 16.37
CA LYS A 363 -24.05 -12.27 17.59
C LYS A 363 -25.08 -11.51 18.43
N GLU A 364 -24.87 -10.22 18.67
CA GLU A 364 -25.84 -9.37 19.39
C GLU A 364 -27.19 -9.33 18.69
N ALA A 365 -27.21 -9.15 17.36
CA ALA A 365 -28.46 -9.13 16.59
C ALA A 365 -29.21 -10.46 16.68
N LYS A 366 -28.50 -11.60 16.68
CA LYS A 366 -29.11 -12.93 16.87
C LYS A 366 -29.68 -13.11 18.27
N GLU A 367 -28.97 -12.65 19.31
CA GLU A 367 -29.44 -12.72 20.70
C GLU A 367 -30.67 -11.83 20.92
N GLN A 368 -30.65 -10.61 20.37
CA GLN A 368 -31.79 -9.69 20.40
C GLN A 368 -33.00 -10.25 19.64
N HIS A 369 -32.78 -10.82 18.45
CA HIS A 369 -33.84 -11.45 17.66
C HIS A 369 -34.51 -12.59 18.44
N LEU A 370 -33.70 -13.45 19.09
CA LEU A 370 -34.22 -14.55 19.90
C LEU A 370 -34.99 -14.06 21.13
N ALA A 371 -34.54 -12.97 21.76
CA ALA A 371 -35.24 -12.36 22.90
C ALA A 371 -36.58 -11.74 22.49
N LEU A 372 -36.61 -11.01 21.36
CA LEU A 372 -37.82 -10.45 20.78
C LEU A 372 -38.81 -11.54 20.38
N GLU A 373 -38.37 -12.61 19.73
CA GLU A 373 -39.23 -13.75 19.40
C GLU A 373 -39.89 -14.38 20.64
N LYS A 374 -39.18 -14.46 21.77
CA LYS A 374 -39.76 -14.94 23.03
C LYS A 374 -40.79 -13.98 23.60
N GLN A 375 -40.51 -12.68 23.57
CA GLN A 375 -41.46 -11.66 24.04
C GLN A 375 -42.73 -11.62 23.19
N VAL A 376 -42.60 -11.70 21.85
CA VAL A 376 -43.74 -11.75 20.94
C VAL A 376 -44.64 -12.94 21.29
N LYS A 377 -44.07 -14.14 21.48
CA LYS A 377 -44.86 -15.33 21.88
C LYS A 377 -45.57 -15.18 23.22
N GLU A 378 -44.94 -14.54 24.21
CA GLU A 378 -45.57 -14.33 25.51
C GLU A 378 -46.68 -13.29 25.45
N LEU A 379 -46.48 -12.19 24.72
CA LEU A 379 -47.51 -11.17 24.49
C LEU A 379 -48.69 -11.74 23.71
N GLU A 380 -48.47 -12.56 22.69
CA GLU A 380 -49.54 -13.27 21.96
C GLU A 380 -50.37 -14.14 22.91
N LYS A 381 -49.71 -14.85 23.84
CA LYS A 381 -50.39 -15.68 24.85
C LYS A 381 -51.18 -14.84 25.86
N GLN A 382 -50.66 -13.69 26.27
CA GLN A 382 -51.35 -12.76 27.18
C GLN A 382 -52.55 -12.11 26.51
N ASN A 383 -52.41 -11.65 25.26
CA ASN A 383 -53.53 -11.12 24.49
C ASN A 383 -54.65 -12.16 24.35
N ALA A 384 -54.32 -13.41 24.00
CA ALA A 384 -55.33 -14.47 23.90
C ALA A 384 -56.07 -14.72 25.23
N ARG A 385 -55.39 -14.59 26.37
CA ARG A 385 -56.01 -14.71 27.71
C ARG A 385 -56.92 -13.53 28.03
N LEU A 386 -56.44 -12.31 27.81
CA LEU A 386 -57.19 -11.08 28.08
C LEU A 386 -58.43 -10.99 27.18
N GLU A 387 -58.32 -11.39 25.91
CA GLU A 387 -59.47 -11.49 25.00
C GLU A 387 -60.54 -12.45 25.54
N SER A 388 -60.13 -13.62 26.03
CA SER A 388 -61.04 -14.57 26.68
C SER A 388 -61.68 -13.99 27.94
N GLU A 389 -60.92 -13.26 28.77
CA GLU A 389 -61.39 -12.67 30.02
C GLU A 389 -62.38 -11.52 29.78
N VAL A 390 -62.10 -10.67 28.80
CA VAL A 390 -62.99 -9.60 28.34
C VAL A 390 -64.29 -10.19 27.79
N GLU A 391 -64.23 -11.31 27.06
CA GLU A 391 -65.42 -11.99 26.57
C GLU A 391 -66.29 -12.53 27.72
N THR A 392 -65.69 -13.13 28.75
CA THR A 392 -66.40 -13.60 29.94
C THR A 392 -67.02 -12.45 30.74
N LEU A 393 -66.25 -11.39 31.03
CA LEU A 393 -66.74 -10.22 31.76
C LEU A 393 -67.84 -9.48 30.99
N SER A 394 -67.77 -9.46 29.65
CA SER A 394 -68.82 -8.90 28.80
C SER A 394 -70.13 -9.69 28.91
N LYS A 395 -70.05 -11.03 28.98
CA LYS A 395 -71.21 -11.90 29.21
C LYS A 395 -71.80 -11.66 30.60
N GLU A 396 -70.97 -11.64 31.64
CA GLU A 396 -71.40 -11.37 33.03
C GLU A 396 -71.99 -9.96 33.21
N LYS A 397 -71.40 -8.94 32.56
CA LYS A 397 -71.91 -7.57 32.59
C LYS A 397 -73.26 -7.46 31.88
N LYS A 398 -73.48 -8.20 30.80
CA LYS A 398 -74.80 -8.26 30.15
C LYS A 398 -75.84 -8.85 31.10
N GLU A 399 -75.51 -9.95 31.79
CA GLU A 399 -76.41 -10.56 32.78
C GLU A 399 -76.71 -9.63 33.96
N LEU A 400 -75.67 -8.99 34.53
CA LEU A 400 -75.83 -8.02 35.62
C LEU A 400 -76.60 -6.77 35.19
N SER A 401 -76.41 -6.29 33.96
CA SER A 401 -77.18 -5.18 33.40
C SER A 401 -78.66 -5.54 33.25
N SER A 402 -78.97 -6.76 32.81
CA SER A 402 -80.35 -7.27 32.75
C SER A 402 -81.00 -7.32 34.14
N LEU A 403 -80.24 -7.76 35.16
CA LEU A 403 -80.69 -7.76 36.56
C LEU A 403 -80.86 -6.35 37.14
N ARG A 404 -79.94 -5.43 36.82
CA ARG A 404 -79.98 -4.05 37.34
C ARG A 404 -81.16 -3.26 36.76
N SER A 405 -81.44 -3.41 35.47
CA SER A 405 -82.63 -2.82 34.83
C SER A 405 -83.94 -3.34 35.42
N PHE A 406 -83.98 -4.62 35.81
CA PHE A 406 -85.13 -5.22 36.50
C PHE A 406 -85.36 -4.60 37.89
N ILE A 407 -84.31 -4.39 38.67
CA ILE A 407 -84.41 -3.80 40.03
C ILE A 407 -84.69 -2.28 39.97
N TYR A 408 -84.08 -1.55 39.03
CA TYR A 408 -84.27 -0.10 38.92
C TYR A 408 -85.69 0.28 38.47
N GLY A 409 -86.36 -0.60 37.72
CA GLY A 409 -87.77 -0.42 37.37
C GLY A 409 -88.72 -0.47 38.57
N MET A 410 -88.29 -1.01 39.72
CA MET A 410 -89.14 -1.14 40.91
C MET A 410 -89.06 0.04 41.89
N ASN A 411 -88.05 0.89 41.83
CA ASN A 411 -87.83 1.93 42.87
C ASN A 411 -87.27 3.22 42.27
N SER A 412 -88.12 4.20 41.99
CA SER A 412 -87.74 5.63 41.97
C SER A 412 -88.98 6.54 41.89
N ASP A 413 -89.41 7.08 43.03
CA ASP A 413 -90.22 8.30 43.10
C ASP A 413 -89.33 9.55 42.94
N ILE A 414 -89.78 10.57 42.19
CA ILE A 414 -89.06 11.86 42.03
C ILE A 414 -89.88 12.97 42.73
N PRO A 415 -89.27 13.81 43.60
CA PRO A 415 -89.92 14.98 44.21
C PRO A 415 -90.09 16.15 43.23
N GLN A 416 -91.21 16.87 43.37
CA GLN A 416 -91.57 18.09 42.66
C GLN A 416 -90.97 19.34 43.33
N ASP A 417 -90.36 20.23 42.54
CA ASP A 417 -90.26 21.66 42.85
C ASP A 417 -91.03 22.47 41.80
N THR A 418 -91.76 23.48 42.28
CA THR A 418 -92.73 24.30 41.54
C THR A 418 -92.07 25.26 40.54
N ILE A 419 -92.12 24.92 39.26
CA ILE A 419 -91.83 25.81 38.13
C ILE A 419 -93.13 26.00 37.33
N LYS A 420 -93.47 27.23 36.93
CA LYS A 420 -94.66 27.51 36.10
C LYS A 420 -94.44 27.02 34.66
N LEU A 421 -95.46 26.41 34.07
CA LEU A 421 -95.38 25.74 32.76
C LEU A 421 -95.03 26.71 31.60
N ASP A 422 -95.45 27.96 31.67
CA ASP A 422 -95.15 28.96 30.63
C ASP A 422 -93.65 29.31 30.58
N ASP A 423 -92.98 29.36 31.73
CA ASP A 423 -91.54 29.62 31.82
C ASP A 423 -90.74 28.44 31.27
N VAL A 424 -91.21 27.21 31.53
CA VAL A 424 -90.66 25.95 30.99
C VAL A 424 -90.72 25.97 29.46
N ILE A 425 -91.88 26.30 28.88
CA ILE A 425 -92.08 26.35 27.43
C ILE A 425 -91.20 27.45 26.79
N HIS A 426 -91.02 28.59 27.47
CA HIS A 426 -90.17 29.67 26.97
C HIS A 426 -88.69 29.29 26.90
N SER A 427 -88.16 28.57 27.90
CA SER A 427 -86.78 28.05 27.89
C SER A 427 -86.57 26.99 26.80
N LEU A 428 -87.54 26.08 26.63
CA LEU A 428 -87.51 25.03 25.59
C LEU A 428 -87.54 25.59 24.16
N LYS A 429 -88.01 26.83 23.96
CA LYS A 429 -87.97 27.54 22.65
C LYS A 429 -86.58 28.00 22.23
N LYS A 430 -85.64 28.13 23.16
CA LYS A 430 -84.29 28.68 22.90
C LYS A 430 -83.30 27.64 22.39
N VAL A 431 -83.64 26.36 22.44
CA VAL A 431 -82.79 25.23 22.04
C VAL A 431 -83.41 24.45 20.88
N LYS A 432 -82.57 23.83 20.06
CA LYS A 432 -83.00 22.99 18.94
C LYS A 432 -83.20 21.56 19.42
N ILE A 433 -84.44 21.10 19.37
CA ILE A 433 -84.85 19.83 19.96
C ILE A 433 -85.38 18.88 18.89
N ALA A 434 -84.94 17.62 18.96
CA ALA A 434 -85.57 16.51 18.27
C ALA A 434 -86.17 15.52 19.28
N VAL A 435 -87.39 15.05 19.00
CA VAL A 435 -88.10 14.08 19.84
C VAL A 435 -88.40 12.84 19.01
N PHE A 436 -88.00 11.68 19.53
CA PHE A 436 -88.22 10.38 18.90
C PHE A 436 -89.06 9.50 19.82
N GLY A 437 -90.08 8.84 19.26
CA GLY A 437 -90.91 7.90 20.01
C GLY A 437 -92.21 8.47 20.55
N GLY A 438 -92.91 7.64 21.33
CA GLY A 438 -94.17 7.98 21.98
C GLY A 438 -95.40 7.82 21.07
N HIS A 439 -96.59 7.77 21.67
CA HIS A 439 -97.85 7.57 20.94
C HIS A 439 -98.20 8.79 20.06
N PRO A 440 -98.77 8.63 18.84
CA PRO A 440 -99.08 9.74 17.92
C PRO A 440 -99.87 10.91 18.55
N ASN A 441 -100.87 10.62 19.40
CA ASN A 441 -101.61 11.65 20.13
C ASN A 441 -100.76 12.47 21.11
N TRP A 442 -99.72 11.87 21.71
CA TRP A 442 -98.78 12.59 22.58
C TRP A 442 -97.81 13.45 21.76
N GLN A 443 -97.35 12.94 20.62
CA GLN A 443 -96.52 13.69 19.67
C GLN A 443 -97.24 14.96 19.17
N LEU A 444 -98.56 14.86 18.90
CA LEU A 444 -99.38 16.01 18.51
C LEU A 444 -99.42 17.08 19.62
N LYS A 445 -99.68 16.68 20.87
CA LYS A 445 -99.70 17.60 22.01
C LYS A 445 -98.35 18.28 22.25
N ILE A 446 -97.24 17.54 22.13
CA ILE A 446 -95.89 18.12 22.23
C ILE A 446 -95.66 19.16 21.13
N LYS A 447 -96.13 18.89 19.91
CA LYS A 447 -96.01 19.81 18.77
C LYS A 447 -96.92 21.04 18.90
N GLU A 448 -98.08 20.92 19.54
CA GLU A 448 -98.95 22.06 19.89
C GLU A 448 -98.27 22.98 20.92
N SER A 449 -97.67 22.41 21.97
CA SER A 449 -96.96 23.17 23.01
C SER A 449 -95.62 23.75 22.53
N LEU A 450 -94.92 23.04 21.63
CA LEU A 450 -93.62 23.43 21.08
C LEU A 450 -93.58 23.26 19.54
N PRO A 451 -94.10 24.24 18.77
CA PRO A 451 -94.22 24.13 17.31
C PRO A 451 -92.89 23.99 16.56
N HIS A 452 -91.77 24.38 17.17
CA HIS A 452 -90.43 24.37 16.58
C HIS A 452 -89.70 23.02 16.70
N VAL A 453 -90.23 22.08 17.47
CA VAL A 453 -89.60 20.78 17.75
C VAL A 453 -89.79 19.81 16.57
N ARG A 454 -88.72 19.08 16.23
CA ARG A 454 -88.77 18.01 15.23
C ARG A 454 -89.22 16.70 15.89
N VAL A 455 -90.50 16.35 15.77
CA VAL A 455 -91.03 15.08 16.29
C VAL A 455 -91.04 14.01 15.19
N ILE A 456 -90.48 12.84 15.46
CA ILE A 456 -90.41 11.70 14.53
C ILE A 456 -91.09 10.47 15.11
N ASP A 457 -91.99 9.91 14.30
CA ASP A 457 -92.75 8.71 14.60
C ASP A 457 -91.96 7.41 14.39
N VAL A 458 -92.26 6.41 15.23
CA VAL A 458 -91.54 5.15 15.42
C VAL A 458 -91.63 4.24 14.19
N ASP A 459 -92.70 4.35 13.40
CA ASP A 459 -92.93 3.49 12.24
C ASP A 459 -92.21 3.96 10.96
N SER A 460 -91.41 5.03 11.06
CA SER A 460 -90.73 5.63 9.90
C SER A 460 -89.25 5.24 9.76
N LEU A 461 -88.95 3.92 9.77
CA LEU A 461 -87.60 3.33 9.66
C LEU A 461 -86.76 3.86 8.48
N ASN A 462 -87.41 4.28 7.39
CA ASN A 462 -86.78 4.77 6.17
C ASN A 462 -86.51 6.28 6.13
N LYS A 463 -86.85 7.05 7.17
CA LYS A 463 -86.52 8.49 7.20
C LYS A 463 -85.03 8.71 7.51
N SER A 464 -84.44 9.70 6.83
CA SER A 464 -83.10 10.18 7.14
C SER A 464 -83.11 10.96 8.45
N ILE A 465 -82.24 10.56 9.39
CA ILE A 465 -82.06 11.22 10.69
C ILE A 465 -80.80 12.10 10.73
N SER A 466 -80.20 12.39 9.57
CA SER A 466 -78.98 13.20 9.44
C SER A 466 -79.14 14.67 9.88
N PHE A 467 -80.35 15.09 10.24
CA PHE A 467 -80.61 16.42 10.80
C PHE A 467 -80.23 16.53 12.29
N ILE A 468 -80.03 15.39 12.96
CA ILE A 468 -79.61 15.32 14.38
C ILE A 468 -78.34 16.15 14.62
N LYS A 469 -77.42 16.20 13.65
CA LYS A 469 -76.19 17.00 13.72
C LYS A 469 -76.39 18.50 13.97
N ASN A 470 -77.59 19.01 13.72
CA ASN A 470 -77.94 20.43 13.88
C ASN A 470 -78.84 20.69 15.11
N MET A 471 -79.02 19.69 15.97
CA MET A 471 -79.85 19.77 17.17
C MET A 471 -78.96 19.87 18.40
N ASP A 472 -79.45 20.53 19.45
CA ASP A 472 -78.76 20.65 20.73
C ASP A 472 -79.12 19.46 21.64
N TYR A 473 -80.40 19.04 21.63
CA TYR A 473 -80.91 17.92 22.43
C TYR A 473 -81.74 16.94 21.60
N VAL A 474 -81.53 15.65 21.83
CA VAL A 474 -82.32 14.55 21.28
C VAL A 474 -82.99 13.80 22.41
N PHE A 475 -84.32 13.88 22.49
CA PHE A 475 -85.10 13.16 23.50
C PHE A 475 -85.73 11.90 22.91
N VAL A 476 -85.58 10.78 23.62
CA VAL A 476 -86.16 9.49 23.22
C VAL A 476 -87.16 9.03 24.27
N ASN A 477 -88.42 8.86 23.86
CA ASN A 477 -89.44 8.23 24.68
C ASN A 477 -89.34 6.70 24.54
N THR A 478 -88.98 6.04 25.63
CA THR A 478 -88.66 4.60 25.65
C THR A 478 -89.88 3.68 25.74
N HIS A 479 -91.07 4.22 26.01
CA HIS A 479 -92.30 3.42 26.21
C HIS A 479 -92.93 2.93 24.90
N TYR A 480 -92.68 3.63 23.79
CA TYR A 480 -93.17 3.29 22.46
C TYR A 480 -92.03 3.57 21.48
N PHE A 481 -91.17 2.57 21.25
CA PHE A 481 -89.97 2.71 20.44
C PHE A 481 -89.50 1.39 19.81
N ASN A 482 -88.98 1.43 18.57
CA ASN A 482 -88.44 0.27 17.86
C ASN A 482 -86.92 0.15 18.09
N HIS A 483 -86.46 -1.00 18.61
CA HIS A 483 -85.06 -1.28 18.94
C HIS A 483 -84.10 -1.11 17.74
N THR A 484 -84.53 -1.44 16.53
CA THR A 484 -83.68 -1.30 15.32
C THR A 484 -83.46 0.17 14.96
N PHE A 485 -84.45 1.03 15.21
CA PHE A 485 -84.33 2.46 14.98
C PHE A 485 -83.47 3.15 16.05
N TYR A 486 -83.41 2.57 17.25
CA TYR A 486 -82.62 3.08 18.37
C TYR A 486 -81.12 3.02 18.09
N GLU A 487 -80.63 1.88 17.59
CA GLU A 487 -79.22 1.74 17.20
C GLU A 487 -78.82 2.75 16.12
N LYS A 488 -79.74 3.06 15.19
CA LYS A 488 -79.56 4.07 14.15
C LYS A 488 -79.39 5.47 14.75
N ILE A 489 -80.23 5.83 15.73
CA ILE A 489 -80.14 7.12 16.45
C ILE A 489 -78.83 7.20 17.24
N MET A 490 -78.49 6.18 18.01
CA MET A 490 -77.26 6.13 18.82
C MET A 490 -76.01 6.32 17.96
N LYS A 491 -75.95 5.65 16.80
CA LYS A 491 -74.82 5.77 15.87
C LYS A 491 -74.69 7.18 15.29
N GLU A 492 -75.80 7.88 15.06
CA GLU A 492 -75.79 9.24 14.52
C GLU A 492 -75.49 10.28 15.61
N VAL A 493 -76.08 10.14 16.80
CA VAL A 493 -75.84 11.05 17.92
C VAL A 493 -74.38 10.99 18.37
N ASN A 494 -73.78 9.79 18.48
CA ASN A 494 -72.35 9.62 18.83
C ASN A 494 -71.37 10.31 17.87
N ARG A 495 -71.83 10.75 16.70
CA ARG A 495 -71.03 11.47 15.69
C ARG A 495 -71.27 12.99 15.73
N THR A 496 -72.05 13.48 16.68
CA THR A 496 -72.52 14.86 16.79
C THR A 496 -72.40 15.35 18.23
N ASN A 497 -72.50 16.66 18.45
CA ASN A 497 -72.50 17.24 19.80
C ASN A 497 -73.90 17.29 20.44
N ALA A 498 -74.91 16.66 19.84
CA ALA A 498 -76.26 16.65 20.39
C ALA A 498 -76.32 15.77 21.65
N GLU A 499 -76.94 16.25 22.72
CA GLU A 499 -77.08 15.51 23.97
C GLU A 499 -78.29 14.56 23.90
N LEU A 500 -78.07 13.26 24.14
CA LEU A 500 -79.12 12.24 24.12
C LEU A 500 -79.73 12.05 25.51
N VAL A 501 -81.04 12.24 25.62
CA VAL A 501 -81.78 12.15 26.87
C VAL A 501 -82.92 11.14 26.75
N TYR A 502 -83.05 10.27 27.75
CA TYR A 502 -84.14 9.29 27.83
C TYR A 502 -85.26 9.82 28.70
N LEU A 503 -86.44 9.99 28.10
CA LEU A 503 -87.64 10.34 28.83
C LEU A 503 -88.23 9.05 29.40
N ASN A 504 -88.37 8.99 30.73
CA ASN A 504 -88.71 7.74 31.40
C ASN A 504 -90.04 7.79 32.15
N ARG A 505 -90.84 8.87 32.03
CA ARG A 505 -92.02 9.02 32.88
C ARG A 505 -93.18 9.68 32.15
N THR A 506 -94.18 8.85 31.87
CA THR A 506 -95.60 9.21 31.59
C THR A 506 -95.97 9.71 30.19
N THR A 507 -97.23 9.48 29.82
CA THR A 507 -97.88 10.07 28.63
C THR A 507 -98.46 11.47 28.90
N ASN A 508 -98.17 12.06 30.07
CA ASN A 508 -98.63 13.39 30.43
C ASN A 508 -97.68 14.45 29.86
N THR A 509 -98.20 15.28 28.94
CA THR A 509 -97.44 16.30 28.22
C THR A 509 -96.80 17.32 29.15
N GLU A 510 -97.47 17.77 30.22
CA GLU A 510 -96.93 18.80 31.12
C GLU A 510 -95.73 18.29 31.92
N MET A 511 -95.83 17.07 32.46
CA MET A 511 -94.72 16.45 33.18
C MET A 511 -93.54 16.15 32.25
N THR A 512 -93.82 15.77 30.99
CA THR A 512 -92.77 15.59 29.98
C THR A 512 -92.03 16.91 29.74
N LEU A 513 -92.74 18.03 29.60
CA LEU A 513 -92.11 19.33 29.37
C LEU A 513 -91.26 19.77 30.57
N MET A 514 -91.72 19.51 31.80
CA MET A 514 -90.93 19.74 33.01
C MET A 514 -89.69 18.84 33.07
N GLU A 515 -89.82 17.55 32.71
CA GLU A 515 -88.69 16.62 32.61
C GLU A 515 -87.67 17.11 31.58
N MET A 516 -88.11 17.48 30.37
CA MET A 516 -87.24 18.03 29.32
C MET A 516 -86.51 19.30 29.78
N HIS A 517 -87.20 20.19 30.49
CA HIS A 517 -86.60 21.41 31.04
C HIS A 517 -85.49 21.11 32.06
N SER A 518 -85.65 20.08 32.90
CA SER A 518 -84.64 19.73 33.90
C SER A 518 -83.28 19.35 33.32
N TYR A 519 -83.24 18.95 32.04
CA TYR A 519 -82.02 18.59 31.32
C TYR A 519 -81.38 19.75 30.56
N ILE A 520 -82.09 20.86 30.39
CA ILE A 520 -81.57 22.04 29.70
C ILE A 520 -80.92 22.94 30.74
N LYS A 521 -79.62 23.22 30.56
CA LYS A 521 -78.86 24.14 31.41
C LYS A 521 -78.99 25.59 30.98
#